data_AF-A0AAE0VU11-F1
#
_entry.id   AF-A0AAE0VU11-F1
#
_cell.length_a   1.000
_cell.length_b   1.000
_cell.length_c   1.000
_cell.angle_alpha   90.00
_cell.angle_beta   90.00
_cell.angle_gamma   90.00
#
_symmetry.space_group_name_H-M   'P 1'
#
loop_
_entity.id
_entity.type
_entity.pdbx_description
1 polymer ?
#
loop_
_entity_poly.entity_id
_entity_poly.type
_entity_poly.pdbx_seq_one_letter_code
_entity_poly.pdbx_strand_id
1 'polypeptide(L)'
;MHLMKLELSYLIIVTILESTTARVIIKQLGPSLVSTKYGKVRGALVEFPNTAKVQLSPVEAFNGLQYASLRDRYLRFMPPSSPLELWDGIKSAWSLKAACPQKNLREKDLADAVPDAFLTQNLRIAQFTRHPIEDCLTLNLFVPLR
;
A
#
# COMPACT_ATOMS: atom_id res chain seq x y z
N MET A 1 -25.98 29.14 -30.73
CA MET A 1 -25.74 29.51 -29.32
C MET A 1 -26.14 28.44 -28.30
N HIS A 2 -27.09 27.54 -28.62
CA HIS A 2 -27.50 26.43 -27.73
C HIS A 2 -26.49 25.27 -27.69
N LEU A 3 -25.96 24.85 -28.85
CA LEU A 3 -24.93 23.80 -28.94
C LEU A 3 -23.66 24.14 -28.14
N MET A 4 -23.20 25.38 -28.20
CA MET A 4 -22.01 25.83 -27.48
C MET A 4 -22.17 25.79 -25.95
N LYS A 5 -23.41 25.96 -25.44
CA LYS A 5 -23.70 25.81 -24.01
C LYS A 5 -23.70 24.35 -23.58
N LEU A 6 -24.18 23.44 -24.44
CA LEU A 6 -24.17 22.00 -24.19
C LEU A 6 -22.74 21.45 -24.12
N GLU A 7 -21.89 21.82 -25.08
CA GLU A 7 -20.47 21.45 -25.09
C GLU A 7 -19.74 21.96 -23.83
N LEU A 8 -20.00 23.21 -23.43
CA LEU A 8 -19.42 23.78 -22.21
C LEU A 8 -19.89 23.02 -20.96
N SER A 9 -21.19 22.71 -20.87
CA SER A 9 -21.74 21.96 -19.75
C SER A 9 -21.22 20.52 -19.69
N TYR A 10 -21.02 19.88 -20.85
CA TYR A 10 -20.42 18.55 -20.93
C TYR A 10 -18.96 18.57 -20.46
N LEU A 11 -18.19 19.56 -20.91
CA LEU A 11 -16.80 19.76 -20.48
C LEU A 11 -16.68 20.02 -18.97
N ILE A 12 -17.61 20.81 -18.41
CA ILE A 12 -17.68 21.06 -16.96
C ILE A 12 -18.03 19.78 -16.19
N ILE A 13 -18.97 18.96 -16.69
CA ILE A 13 -19.35 17.70 -16.03
C ILE A 13 -18.19 16.70 -16.06
N VAL A 14 -17.49 16.56 -17.19
CA VAL A 14 -16.33 15.67 -17.33
C VAL A 14 -15.19 16.07 -16.40
N THR A 15 -14.87 17.36 -16.31
CA THR A 15 -13.81 17.87 -15.42
C THR A 15 -14.16 17.72 -13.92
N ILE A 16 -15.44 17.88 -13.55
CA ILE A 16 -15.90 17.62 -12.17
C ILE A 16 -15.78 16.13 -11.82
N LEU A 17 -16.13 15.23 -12.75
CA LEU A 17 -16.07 13.79 -12.52
C LEU A 17 -14.64 13.28 -12.29
N GLU A 18 -13.64 13.82 -13.00
CA GLU A 18 -12.23 13.43 -12.83
C GLU A 18 -11.63 13.90 -11.49
N SER A 19 -12.16 14.99 -10.91
CA SER A 19 -11.69 15.60 -9.65
C SER A 19 -12.02 14.77 -8.39
N THR A 20 -12.93 13.79 -8.50
CA THR A 20 -13.43 13.03 -7.33
C THR A 20 -12.49 11.92 -6.83
N THR A 21 -11.38 11.66 -7.53
CA THR A 21 -10.42 10.62 -7.12
C THR A 21 -9.25 11.25 -6.37
N ALA A 22 -9.15 10.99 -5.06
CA ALA A 22 -7.93 11.26 -4.30
C ALA A 22 -6.83 10.32 -4.82
N ARG A 23 -6.07 10.78 -5.82
CA ARG A 23 -4.97 10.01 -6.40
C ARG A 23 -3.75 10.12 -5.49
N VAL A 24 -3.37 9.01 -4.86
CA VAL A 24 -2.02 8.87 -4.30
C VAL A 24 -1.05 8.75 -5.46
N ILE A 25 -0.08 9.65 -5.51
CA ILE A 25 0.90 9.69 -6.58
C ILE A 25 2.20 9.08 -6.04
N ILE A 26 2.49 7.85 -6.43
CA ILE A 26 3.80 7.21 -6.21
C ILE A 26 4.63 7.50 -7.45
N LYS A 27 5.44 8.56 -7.40
CA LYS A 27 6.16 9.04 -8.60
C LYS A 27 7.65 8.73 -8.61
N GLN A 28 8.32 8.58 -7.46
CA GLN A 28 9.78 8.58 -7.40
C GLN A 28 10.37 7.72 -6.27
N LEU A 29 11.66 7.40 -6.39
CA LEU A 29 12.48 6.93 -5.28
C LEU A 29 12.50 7.97 -4.17
N GLY A 30 12.44 7.51 -2.92
CA GLY A 30 12.56 8.37 -1.75
C GLY A 30 13.93 9.06 -1.67
N PRO A 31 14.00 10.26 -1.09
CA PRO A 31 15.24 11.03 -1.01
C PRO A 31 16.27 10.38 -0.08
N SER A 32 15.84 9.62 0.92
CA SER A 32 16.73 9.10 1.96
C SER A 32 17.41 7.81 1.51
N LEU A 33 18.67 7.65 1.89
CA LEU A 33 19.36 6.37 1.87
C LEU A 33 19.60 5.94 3.31
N VAL A 34 18.79 5.00 3.80
CA VAL A 34 18.83 4.57 5.20
C VAL A 34 19.75 3.36 5.33
N SER A 35 20.73 3.45 6.23
CA SER A 35 21.59 2.31 6.55
C SER A 35 20.97 1.50 7.69
N THR A 36 20.74 0.21 7.46
CA THR A 36 20.29 -0.73 8.50
C THR A 36 21.41 -1.71 8.83
N LYS A 37 21.25 -2.50 9.90
CA LYS A 37 22.18 -3.60 10.21
C LYS A 37 22.25 -4.70 9.14
N TYR A 38 21.30 -4.75 8.21
CA TYR A 38 21.20 -5.80 7.18
C TYR A 38 21.56 -5.31 5.77
N GLY A 39 21.77 -4.01 5.60
CA GLY A 39 22.05 -3.38 4.31
C GLY A 39 21.44 -1.99 4.18
N LYS A 40 21.72 -1.31 3.07
CA LYS A 40 21.18 0.03 2.77
C LYS A 40 19.84 -0.07 2.06
N VAL A 41 18.90 0.79 2.40
CA VAL A 41 17.54 0.76 1.85
C VAL A 41 17.08 2.15 1.42
N ARG A 42 16.29 2.19 0.35
CA ARG A 42 15.64 3.40 -0.16
C ARG A 42 14.14 3.16 -0.33
N GLY A 43 13.33 4.09 0.17
CA GLY A 43 11.88 4.03 0.11
C GLY A 43 11.31 4.57 -1.21
N ALA A 44 10.01 4.81 -1.21
CA ALA A 44 9.29 5.52 -2.26
C ALA A 44 8.77 6.86 -1.72
N LEU A 45 8.88 7.92 -2.52
CA LEU A 45 8.24 9.20 -2.22
C LEU A 45 6.74 9.08 -2.53
N VAL A 46 5.92 9.36 -1.51
CA VAL A 46 4.47 9.35 -1.59
C VAL A 46 3.94 10.77 -1.40
N GLU A 47 3.29 11.28 -2.43
CA GLU A 47 2.65 12.59 -2.41
C GLU A 47 1.13 12.43 -2.30
N PHE A 48 0.51 13.36 -1.57
CA PHE A 48 -0.93 13.39 -1.37
C PHE A 48 -1.56 14.51 -2.20
N PRO A 49 -2.82 14.32 -2.67
CA PRO A 49 -3.55 15.37 -3.34
C PRO A 49 -3.89 16.47 -2.33
N ASN A 50 -3.16 17.58 -2.40
CA ASN A 50 -3.39 18.74 -1.56
C ASN A 50 -4.53 19.59 -2.13
N THR A 51 -5.38 20.10 -1.25
CA THR A 51 -6.49 21.00 -1.59
C THR A 51 -6.34 22.29 -0.82
N ALA A 52 -7.06 23.35 -1.21
CA ALA A 52 -7.03 24.64 -0.50
C ALA A 52 -7.35 24.55 1.01
N LYS A 53 -8.01 23.47 1.47
CA LYS A 53 -8.37 23.26 2.88
C LYS A 53 -7.49 22.24 3.60
N VAL A 54 -6.77 21.38 2.87
CA VAL A 54 -6.01 20.27 3.45
C VAL A 54 -4.66 20.19 2.74
N GLN A 55 -3.62 20.49 3.49
CA GLN A 55 -2.23 20.40 3.06
C GLN A 55 -1.56 19.27 3.85
N LEU A 56 -1.25 18.16 3.18
CA LEU A 56 -0.51 17.03 3.73
C LEU A 56 0.94 17.09 3.23
N SER A 57 1.88 16.97 4.16
CA SER A 57 3.29 16.80 3.80
C SER A 57 3.50 15.45 3.10
N PRO A 58 4.42 15.38 2.13
CA PRO A 58 4.78 14.12 1.52
C PRO A 58 5.41 13.19 2.55
N VAL A 59 5.33 11.88 2.27
CA VAL A 59 5.83 10.82 3.14
C VAL A 59 6.77 9.94 2.36
N GLU A 60 7.87 9.53 2.98
CA GLU A 60 8.72 8.47 2.46
C GLU A 60 8.25 7.12 3.02
N ALA A 61 7.81 6.24 2.12
CA ALA A 61 7.31 4.91 2.45
C ALA A 61 8.38 3.85 2.21
N PHE A 62 8.66 3.04 3.23
CA PHE A 62 9.52 1.86 3.14
C PHE A 62 8.65 0.63 3.34
N ASN A 63 8.25 0.00 2.25
CA ASN A 63 7.33 -1.12 2.26
C ASN A 63 8.08 -2.46 2.21
N GLY A 64 7.58 -3.44 2.97
CA GLY A 64 7.99 -4.83 2.83
C GLY A 64 9.38 -5.16 3.42
N LEU A 65 9.79 -4.46 4.47
CA LEU A 65 11.05 -4.73 5.16
C LEU A 65 10.90 -5.95 6.07
N GLN A 66 11.70 -7.00 5.84
CA GLN A 66 11.70 -8.16 6.74
C GLN A 66 12.35 -7.80 8.08
N TYR A 67 11.62 -7.99 9.18
CA TYR A 67 12.12 -7.70 10.53
C TYR A 67 12.43 -8.96 11.35
N ALA A 68 11.89 -10.10 10.94
CA ALA A 68 12.16 -11.42 11.51
C ALA A 68 11.89 -12.52 10.47
N SER A 69 12.20 -13.78 10.79
CA SER A 69 11.90 -14.91 9.90
C SER A 69 11.47 -16.15 10.67
N LEU A 70 10.43 -16.82 10.15
CA LEU A 70 9.99 -18.16 10.57
C LEU A 70 10.74 -19.30 9.87
N ARG A 71 11.73 -18.99 9.03
CA ARG A 71 12.51 -19.94 8.23
C ARG A 71 11.58 -20.88 7.48
N ASP A 72 10.67 -20.35 6.65
CA ASP A 72 9.71 -21.16 5.87
C ASP A 72 9.10 -22.35 6.65
N ARG A 73 8.52 -22.05 7.82
CA ARG A 73 7.83 -22.98 8.75
C ARG A 73 8.70 -23.77 9.73
N TYR A 74 10.03 -23.77 9.61
CA TYR A 74 10.89 -24.51 10.56
C TYR A 74 10.77 -23.99 11.99
N LEU A 75 10.39 -22.71 12.17
CA LEU A 75 10.16 -22.09 13.47
C LEU A 75 8.68 -21.88 13.77
N ARG A 76 7.79 -22.68 13.18
CA ARG A 76 6.36 -22.62 13.52
C ARG A 76 6.18 -22.93 15.00
N PHE A 77 5.42 -22.08 15.70
CA PHE A 77 5.19 -22.15 17.16
C PHE A 77 6.45 -21.93 18.01
N MET A 78 7.53 -21.43 17.43
CA MET A 78 8.73 -20.98 18.13
C MET A 78 8.87 -19.46 17.99
N PRO A 79 9.63 -18.80 18.88
CA PRO A 79 10.03 -17.43 18.66
C PRO A 79 10.72 -17.28 17.28
N PRO A 80 10.47 -16.18 16.56
CA PRO A 80 11.05 -16.00 15.24
C PRO A 80 12.55 -15.70 15.35
N SER A 81 13.29 -16.02 14.30
CA SER A 81 14.72 -15.70 14.18
C SER A 81 14.94 -14.32 13.55
N SER A 82 16.20 -13.89 13.47
CA SER A 82 16.56 -12.72 12.67
C SER A 82 16.13 -12.88 11.21
N PRO A 83 15.87 -11.77 10.48
CA PRO A 83 15.65 -11.78 9.03
C PRO A 83 16.68 -12.62 8.28
N LEU A 84 16.23 -13.19 7.15
CA LEU A 84 17.10 -13.88 6.20
C LEU A 84 17.73 -12.92 5.22
N GLU A 85 17.01 -11.86 4.91
CA GLU A 85 17.41 -10.88 3.92
C GLU A 85 18.63 -10.09 4.42
N LEU A 86 19.78 -10.44 3.87
CA LEU A 86 21.00 -9.64 3.82
C LEU A 86 21.24 -9.31 2.36
N TRP A 87 21.54 -8.05 2.06
CA TRP A 87 21.75 -7.63 0.69
C TRP A 87 22.98 -6.73 0.58
N ASP A 88 23.70 -6.89 -0.53
CA ASP A 88 24.76 -5.98 -0.94
C ASP A 88 24.18 -4.85 -1.79
N GLY A 89 24.73 -3.65 -1.66
CA GLY A 89 24.23 -2.44 -2.32
C GLY A 89 22.97 -1.84 -1.68
N ILE A 90 22.04 -1.37 -2.51
CA ILE A 90 20.85 -0.61 -2.10
C ILE A 90 19.58 -1.37 -2.47
N LYS A 91 18.77 -1.71 -1.47
CA LYS A 91 17.45 -2.32 -1.67
C LYS A 91 16.37 -1.26 -1.85
N SER A 92 15.53 -1.42 -2.86
CA SER A 92 14.33 -0.59 -3.08
C SER A 92 13.13 -1.18 -2.32
N ALA A 93 12.61 -0.43 -1.33
CA ALA A 93 11.51 -0.84 -0.46
C ALA A 93 10.20 -0.14 -0.83
N TRP A 94 9.69 -0.43 -2.03
CA TRP A 94 8.48 0.20 -2.58
C TRP A 94 7.22 -0.67 -2.55
N SER A 95 7.37 -1.99 -2.50
CA SER A 95 6.26 -2.94 -2.68
C SER A 95 5.87 -3.59 -1.36
N LEU A 96 4.57 -3.73 -1.14
CA LEU A 96 4.04 -4.53 -0.05
C LEU A 96 4.44 -6.00 -0.26
N LYS A 97 4.70 -6.69 0.85
CA LYS A 97 4.94 -8.14 0.88
C LYS A 97 3.64 -8.88 1.16
N ALA A 98 3.64 -10.18 0.85
CA ALA A 98 2.48 -11.03 1.07
C ALA A 98 2.09 -11.06 2.55
N ALA A 99 0.77 -11.02 2.80
CA ALA A 99 0.21 -11.13 4.13
C ALA A 99 0.37 -12.54 4.71
N CYS A 100 0.22 -12.63 6.03
CA CYS A 100 0.22 -13.91 6.73
C CYS A 100 -0.99 -14.78 6.37
N PRO A 101 -0.91 -16.11 6.56
CA PRO A 101 -2.03 -17.01 6.32
C PRO A 101 -3.22 -16.63 7.20
N GLN A 102 -4.31 -16.30 6.53
CA GLN A 102 -5.59 -15.97 7.14
C GLN A 102 -6.71 -16.60 6.32
N LYS A 103 -7.91 -16.69 6.88
CA LYS A 103 -9.07 -17.18 6.15
C LYS A 103 -9.34 -16.24 4.97
N ASN A 104 -9.26 -16.76 3.76
CA ASN A 104 -9.61 -15.99 2.57
C ASN A 104 -11.13 -15.86 2.51
N LEU A 105 -11.64 -14.65 2.74
CA LEU A 105 -13.06 -14.33 2.68
C LEU A 105 -13.44 -14.09 1.23
N ARG A 106 -14.18 -15.03 0.63
CA ARG A 106 -14.69 -14.86 -0.74
C ARG A 106 -16.04 -14.16 -0.68
N GLU A 107 -16.39 -13.45 -1.74
CA GLU A 107 -17.69 -12.76 -1.86
C GLU A 107 -18.87 -13.68 -1.53
N LYS A 108 -18.87 -14.89 -2.10
CA LYS A 108 -19.88 -15.92 -1.86
C LYS A 108 -20.00 -16.37 -0.40
N ASP A 109 -18.95 -16.18 0.42
CA ASP A 109 -18.96 -16.59 1.83
C ASP A 109 -19.52 -15.47 2.72
N LEU A 110 -19.71 -14.27 2.17
CA LEU A 110 -20.08 -13.05 2.89
C LEU A 110 -21.39 -12.42 2.41
N ALA A 111 -21.74 -12.54 1.12
CA ALA A 111 -22.80 -11.78 0.47
C ALA A 111 -24.18 -11.87 1.17
N ASP A 112 -24.52 -13.05 1.72
CA ASP A 112 -25.82 -13.25 2.39
C ASP A 112 -25.75 -13.02 3.92
N ALA A 113 -24.55 -12.82 4.47
CA ALA A 113 -24.30 -12.85 5.91
C ALA A 113 -23.85 -11.51 6.50
N VAL A 114 -23.49 -10.52 5.68
CA VAL A 114 -22.93 -9.25 6.14
C VAL A 114 -23.51 -8.05 5.40
N PRO A 115 -23.52 -6.85 6.03
CA PRO A 115 -23.92 -5.62 5.33
C PRO A 115 -23.03 -5.29 4.13
N ASP A 116 -23.60 -4.67 3.10
CA ASP A 116 -22.91 -4.32 1.84
C ASP A 116 -21.63 -3.50 2.04
N ALA A 117 -21.63 -2.59 3.01
CA ALA A 117 -20.45 -1.78 3.33
C ALA A 117 -19.28 -2.65 3.83
N PHE A 118 -19.60 -3.66 4.66
CA PHE A 118 -18.61 -4.61 5.15
C PHE A 118 -18.12 -5.52 4.02
N LEU A 119 -19.03 -6.00 3.16
CA LEU A 119 -18.67 -6.79 1.99
C LEU A 119 -17.70 -6.03 1.07
N THR A 120 -18.06 -4.79 0.72
CA THR A 120 -17.25 -3.92 -0.15
C THR A 120 -15.86 -3.69 0.42
N GLN A 121 -15.76 -3.41 1.73
CA GLN A 121 -14.48 -3.22 2.39
C GLN A 121 -13.62 -4.49 2.36
N ASN A 122 -14.22 -5.66 2.63
CA ASN A 122 -13.49 -6.93 2.61
C ASN A 122 -13.02 -7.30 1.21
N LEU A 123 -13.83 -7.06 0.17
CA LEU A 123 -13.41 -7.30 -1.21
C LEU A 123 -12.23 -6.41 -1.62
N ARG A 124 -12.19 -5.16 -1.14
CA ARG A 124 -11.03 -4.26 -1.32
C ARG A 124 -9.78 -4.75 -0.61
N ILE A 125 -9.90 -5.38 0.55
CA ILE A 125 -8.77 -5.95 1.29
C ILE A 125 -8.32 -7.28 0.68
N ALA A 126 -9.27 -8.09 0.19
CA ALA A 126 -9.03 -9.44 -0.29
C ALA A 126 -7.96 -9.51 -1.39
N GLN A 127 -7.80 -8.45 -2.19
CA GLN A 127 -6.73 -8.38 -3.21
C GLN A 127 -5.31 -8.46 -2.61
N PHE A 128 -5.11 -7.97 -1.39
CA PHE A 128 -3.81 -7.98 -0.70
C PHE A 128 -3.55 -9.28 0.07
N THR A 129 -4.56 -10.16 0.18
CA THR A 129 -4.50 -11.41 0.96
C THR A 129 -4.71 -12.67 0.11
N ARG A 130 -4.75 -12.55 -1.23
CA ARG A 130 -5.00 -13.69 -2.14
C ARG A 130 -3.92 -14.77 -2.10
N HIS A 131 -2.67 -14.37 -1.89
CA HIS A 131 -1.50 -15.25 -1.94
C HIS A 131 -0.71 -15.15 -0.63
N PRO A 132 -1.24 -15.68 0.49
CA PRO A 132 -0.55 -15.60 1.75
C PRO A 132 0.67 -16.52 1.78
N ILE A 133 1.67 -16.11 2.54
CA ILE A 133 2.88 -16.91 2.82
C ILE A 133 3.05 -17.03 4.33
N GLU A 134 3.64 -18.13 4.81
CA GLU A 134 3.84 -18.32 6.25
C GLU A 134 4.92 -17.39 6.81
N ASP A 135 6.05 -17.23 6.11
CA ASP A 135 7.09 -16.28 6.50
C ASP A 135 6.77 -14.84 6.03
N CYS A 136 5.71 -14.28 6.61
CA CYS A 136 5.15 -12.96 6.30
C CYS A 136 5.70 -11.83 7.20
N LEU A 137 6.73 -12.09 8.01
CA LEU A 137 7.22 -11.20 9.08
C LEU A 137 7.92 -9.94 8.54
N THR A 138 7.10 -9.04 8.01
CA THR A 138 7.51 -7.80 7.33
C THR A 138 6.78 -6.61 7.91
N LEU A 139 7.39 -5.43 7.80
CA LEU A 139 6.82 -4.17 8.25
C LEU A 139 6.89 -3.12 7.14
N ASN A 140 6.05 -2.10 7.29
CA ASN A 140 6.03 -0.91 6.44
C ASN A 140 6.26 0.31 7.32
N LEU A 141 7.16 1.21 6.92
CA LEU A 141 7.45 2.47 7.63
C LEU A 141 7.02 3.64 6.77
N PHE A 142 6.37 4.63 7.38
CA PHE A 142 5.92 5.85 6.73
C PHE A 142 6.49 7.04 7.49
N VAL A 143 7.50 7.69 6.90
CA VAL A 143 8.23 8.79 7.53
C VAL A 143 7.80 10.12 6.89
N PRO A 144 7.17 11.03 7.62
CA PRO A 144 6.84 12.36 7.09
C PRO A 144 8.10 13.12 6.71
N LEU A 145 8.12 13.69 5.52
CA LEU A 145 9.14 14.64 5.11
C LEU A 145 8.76 16.01 5.66
N ARG A 146 9.70 16.65 6.36
CA ARG A 146 9.57 18.03 6.85
C ARG A 146 10.23 18.99 5.87
#